data_AF-A0A7J4EWU8-F1
#
_entry.id   AF-A0A7J4EWU8-F1
#
_cell.length_a   1.000
_cell.length_b   1.000
_cell.length_c   1.000
_cell.angle_alpha   90.00
_cell.angle_beta   90.00
_cell.angle_gamma   90.00
#
_symmetry.space_group_name_H-M   'P 1'
#
loop_
_entity.id
_entity.type
_entity.pdbx_description
1 polymer ?
#
loop_
_entity_poly.entity_id
_entity_poly.type
_entity_poly.pdbx_seq_one_letter_code
_entity_poly.pdbx_strand_id
1 'polypeptide(L)'
;MYIPIKEIVLLIASMGILLASYRLWVMKDGKNMVYARIHIASVIDLACILIMLILNRPLLALLYLVLSPFAAHAIANADYYDRMKEKLTRKLRG
;
A
#
# COMPACT_ATOMS: atom_id res chain seq x y z
N MET A 1 -6.34 36.70 -4.81
CA MET A 1 -5.91 35.38 -5.32
C MET A 1 -6.48 34.33 -4.37
N TYR A 2 -7.68 33.82 -4.65
CA TYR A 2 -8.26 32.74 -3.82
C TYR A 2 -7.57 31.46 -4.25
N ILE A 3 -6.72 30.90 -3.37
CA ILE A 3 -6.24 29.54 -3.57
C ILE A 3 -7.41 28.64 -3.13
N PRO A 4 -8.04 27.92 -4.04
CA PRO A 4 -9.12 27.01 -3.67
C PRO A 4 -8.58 25.94 -2.69
N ILE A 5 -9.32 25.74 -1.60
CA ILE A 5 -8.89 24.93 -0.45
C ILE A 5 -8.62 23.47 -0.85
N LYS A 6 -9.34 22.98 -1.87
CA LYS A 6 -9.21 21.60 -2.37
C LYS A 6 -7.81 21.33 -2.91
N GLU A 7 -7.19 22.31 -3.55
CA GLU A 7 -5.91 22.23 -4.23
C GLU A 7 -4.77 22.21 -3.21
N ILE A 8 -4.88 23.00 -2.13
CA ILE A 8 -3.93 22.94 -1.01
C ILE A 8 -4.00 21.58 -0.32
N VAL A 9 -5.22 21.07 -0.08
CA VAL A 9 -5.42 19.75 0.51
C VAL A 9 -4.86 18.66 -0.39
N LEU A 10 -5.07 18.75 -1.71
CA LEU A 10 -4.50 17.80 -2.66
C LEU A 10 -2.97 17.82 -2.67
N LEU A 11 -2.39 19.01 -2.62
CA LEU A 11 -0.94 19.19 -2.65
C LEU A 11 -0.31 18.55 -1.41
N ILE A 12 -0.86 18.82 -0.22
CA ILE A 12 -0.40 18.20 1.04
C ILE A 12 -0.58 16.67 1.00
N ALA A 13 -1.73 16.19 0.53
CA ALA A 13 -2.01 14.75 0.45
C ALA A 13 -1.05 14.04 -0.53
N SER A 14 -0.79 14.64 -1.69
CA SER A 14 0.15 14.10 -2.69
C SER A 14 1.58 14.05 -2.15
N MET A 15 2.01 15.08 -1.41
CA MET A 15 3.31 15.11 -0.73
C MET A 15 3.40 14.00 0.33
N GLY A 16 2.32 13.78 1.09
CA GLY A 16 2.22 12.69 2.07
C GLY A 16 2.37 11.30 1.42
N ILE A 17 1.72 11.08 0.27
CA ILE A 17 1.83 9.83 -0.50
C ILE A 17 3.27 9.60 -0.99
N LEU A 18 3.94 10.64 -1.47
CA LEU A 18 5.34 10.56 -1.89
C LEU A 18 6.26 10.19 -0.72
N LEU A 19 6.10 10.83 0.44
CA LEU A 19 6.88 10.51 1.64
C LEU A 19 6.63 9.09 2.14
N ALA A 20 5.38 8.63 2.12
CA ALA A 20 5.03 7.26 2.50
C ALA A 20 5.64 6.23 1.52
N SER A 21 5.62 6.52 0.22
CA SER A 21 6.23 5.69 -0.82
C SER A 21 7.76 5.64 -0.69
N TYR A 22 8.39 6.78 -0.37
CA TYR A 22 9.82 6.83 -0.09
C TYR A 22 10.19 5.99 1.14
N ARG A 23 9.38 6.07 2.20
CA ARG A 23 9.58 5.28 3.42
C ARG A 23 9.40 3.78 3.16
N LEU A 24 8.51 3.40 2.24
CA LEU A 24 8.35 2.02 1.77
C LEU A 24 9.62 1.53 1.06
N TRP A 25 10.22 2.37 0.22
CA TRP A 25 11.45 2.06 -0.54
C TRP A 25 12.67 1.88 0.36
N VAL A 26 12.85 2.76 1.36
CA VAL A 26 14.04 2.79 2.23
C VAL A 26 14.02 1.69 3.30
N MET A 27 12.87 1.07 3.55
CA MET A 27 12.73 0.09 4.62
C MET A 27 13.59 -1.17 4.35
N LYS A 28 14.45 -1.56 5.32
CA LYS A 28 15.43 -2.66 5.21
C LYS A 28 14.85 -4.06 5.49
N ASP A 29 15.22 -5.04 4.66
CA ASP A 29 14.81 -6.46 4.75
C ASP A 29 15.00 -7.11 6.13
N GLY A 30 13.90 -7.68 6.66
CA GLY A 30 13.79 -8.24 8.01
C GLY A 30 12.63 -9.23 8.15
N LYS A 31 12.53 -9.90 9.31
CA LYS A 31 11.73 -11.13 9.51
C LYS A 31 10.20 -11.00 9.29
N ASN A 32 9.65 -9.78 9.37
CA ASN A 32 8.21 -9.48 9.19
C ASN A 32 7.96 -8.31 8.22
N MET A 33 8.93 -8.04 7.35
CA MET A 33 8.92 -6.84 6.54
C MET A 33 7.82 -6.74 5.51
N VAL A 34 7.49 -7.86 4.86
CA VAL A 34 6.46 -7.87 3.81
C VAL A 34 5.12 -7.43 4.40
N TYR A 35 4.80 -7.86 5.62
CA TYR A 35 3.59 -7.42 6.32
C TYR A 35 3.62 -5.91 6.62
N ALA A 36 4.76 -5.38 7.07
CA ALA A 36 4.92 -3.94 7.30
C ALA A 36 4.81 -3.12 6.00
N ARG A 37 5.37 -3.63 4.89
CA ARG A 37 5.29 -3.02 3.57
C ARG A 37 3.84 -3.01 3.05
N ILE A 38 3.13 -4.13 3.17
CA ILE A 38 1.71 -4.23 2.81
C ILE A 38 0.89 -3.24 3.63
N HIS A 39 1.11 -3.14 4.95
CA HIS A 39 0.37 -2.20 5.79
C HIS A 39 0.59 -0.73 5.37
N ILE A 40 1.82 -0.35 5.01
CA ILE A 40 2.11 1.01 4.53
C ILE A 40 1.48 1.24 3.15
N ALA A 41 1.57 0.27 2.24
CA ALA A 41 0.93 0.34 0.93
C ALA A 41 -0.60 0.49 1.03
N SER A 42 -1.26 -0.29 1.91
CA SER A 42 -2.70 -0.16 2.15
C SER A 42 -3.10 1.20 2.71
N VAL A 43 -2.27 1.83 3.54
CA VAL A 43 -2.52 3.21 4.03
C VAL A 43 -2.40 4.22 2.88
N ILE A 44 -1.43 4.04 1.99
CA ILE A 44 -1.27 4.88 0.79
C ILE A 44 -2.47 4.73 -0.15
N ASP A 45 -2.92 3.49 -0.41
CA ASP A 45 -4.09 3.22 -1.23
C ASP A 45 -5.34 3.90 -0.66
N LEU A 46 -5.55 3.82 0.65
CA LEU A 46 -6.68 4.46 1.32
C LEU A 46 -6.65 5.99 1.19
N ALA A 47 -5.45 6.60 1.29
CA ALA A 47 -5.27 8.03 1.04
C ALA A 47 -5.61 8.39 -0.41
N CYS A 48 -5.20 7.56 -1.38
CA CYS A 48 -5.53 7.73 -2.79
C CYS A 48 -7.05 7.65 -3.04
N ILE A 49 -7.74 6.68 -2.44
CA ILE A 49 -9.20 6.53 -2.51
C ILE A 49 -9.89 7.79 -1.99
N LEU A 50 -9.42 8.34 -0.86
CA LEU A 50 -9.97 9.56 -0.28
C LEU A 50 -9.79 10.77 -1.22
N ILE A 51 -8.61 10.91 -1.85
CA ILE A 51 -8.37 11.95 -2.86
C ILE A 51 -9.32 11.79 -4.05
N MET A 52 -9.54 10.57 -4.54
CA MET A 52 -10.48 10.31 -5.64
C MET A 52 -11.92 10.70 -5.30
N LEU A 53 -12.35 10.51 -4.05
CA LEU A 53 -13.64 11.00 -3.57
C LEU A 53 -13.72 12.53 -3.59
N ILE A 54 -12.65 13.22 -3.14
CA ILE A 54 -12.57 14.69 -3.17
C ILE A 54 -12.60 15.23 -4.60
N LEU A 55 -12.01 14.51 -5.56
CA LEU A 55 -12.04 14.82 -7.00
C LEU A 55 -13.38 14.49 -7.68
N ASN A 56 -14.38 14.07 -6.91
CA ASN A 56 -15.70 13.67 -7.42
C ASN A 56 -15.63 12.51 -8.44
N ARG A 57 -14.72 11.54 -8.19
CA ARG A 57 -14.56 10.30 -8.98
C ARG A 57 -14.98 9.07 -8.14
N PRO A 58 -16.24 8.97 -7.70
CA PRO A 58 -16.67 7.95 -6.73
C PRO A 58 -16.57 6.51 -7.27
N LEU A 59 -16.83 6.31 -8.58
CA LEU A 59 -16.77 4.98 -9.19
C LEU A 59 -15.34 4.41 -9.14
N LEU A 60 -14.33 5.27 -9.35
CA LEU A 60 -12.92 4.88 -9.31
C LEU A 60 -12.46 4.62 -7.86
N ALA A 61 -12.92 5.44 -6.92
CA ALA A 61 -12.67 5.26 -5.50
C ALA A 61 -13.23 3.91 -4.99
N LEU A 62 -14.44 3.55 -5.39
CA LEU A 62 -15.08 2.28 -5.01
C LEU A 62 -14.35 1.07 -5.60
N LEU A 63 -13.90 1.18 -6.85
CA LEU A 63 -13.09 0.14 -7.48
C LEU A 63 -11.78 -0.09 -6.69
N TYR A 64 -11.05 0.97 -6.37
CA TYR A 64 -9.82 0.88 -5.58
C TYR A 64 -10.06 0.39 -4.15
N LEU A 65 -11.21 0.74 -3.54
CA LEU A 65 -11.60 0.26 -2.22
C LEU A 65 -11.75 -1.26 -2.17
N VAL A 66 -12.29 -1.86 -3.23
CA VAL A 66 -12.38 -3.32 -3.34
C VAL A 66 -11.04 -3.92 -3.72
N LEU A 67 -10.30 -3.33 -4.67
CA LEU A 67 -9.03 -3.91 -5.13
C LEU A 67 -7.90 -3.90 -4.08
N SER A 68 -7.77 -2.84 -3.28
CA SER A 68 -6.68 -2.69 -2.31
C SER A 68 -6.60 -3.85 -1.29
N PRO A 69 -7.67 -4.25 -0.58
CA PRO A 69 -7.59 -5.36 0.37
C PRO A 69 -7.34 -6.71 -0.31
N PHE A 70 -7.88 -6.93 -1.52
CA PHE A 70 -7.62 -8.17 -2.28
C PHE A 70 -6.15 -8.25 -2.72
N ALA A 71 -5.57 -7.14 -3.17
CA ALA A 71 -4.16 -7.07 -3.52
C ALA A 71 -3.28 -7.35 -2.29
N ALA A 72 -3.57 -6.73 -1.15
CA ALA A 72 -2.87 -6.97 0.10
C ALA A 72 -2.92 -8.45 0.52
N HIS A 73 -4.09 -9.08 0.43
CA HIS A 73 -4.27 -10.48 0.79
C HIS A 73 -3.52 -11.43 -0.16
N ALA A 74 -3.56 -11.17 -1.47
CA ALA A 74 -2.84 -11.95 -2.47
C ALA A 74 -1.31 -11.89 -2.24
N ILE A 75 -0.76 -10.70 -1.97
CA ILE A 75 0.67 -10.52 -1.70
C ILE A 75 1.08 -11.25 -0.40
N ALA A 76 0.28 -11.10 0.67
CA ALA A 76 0.56 -11.78 1.95
C ALA A 76 0.52 -13.31 1.81
N ASN A 77 -0.42 -13.82 1.02
CA ASN A 77 -0.58 -15.24 0.77
C ASN A 77 0.60 -15.81 -0.04
N ALA A 78 1.03 -15.11 -1.10
CA ALA A 78 2.20 -15.51 -1.88
C ALA A 78 3.46 -15.60 -1.01
N ASP A 79 3.72 -14.57 -0.19
CA ASP A 79 4.85 -14.51 0.73
C ASP A 79 4.80 -15.61 1.83
N TYR A 80 3.60 -16.00 2.27
CA TYR A 80 3.41 -17.13 3.18
C TYR A 80 3.82 -18.47 2.53
N TYR A 81 3.34 -18.74 1.32
CA TYR A 81 3.66 -19.97 0.60
C TYR A 81 5.15 -20.05 0.21
N ASP A 82 5.77 -18.94 -0.17
CA ASP A 82 7.21 -18.89 -0.46
C ASP A 82 8.05 -19.24 0.77
N ARG A 83 7.73 -18.67 1.94
CA ARG A 83 8.41 -19.03 3.20
C ARG A 83 8.17 -20.48 3.60
N MET A 84 6.98 -21.02 3.35
CA MET A 84 6.69 -22.44 3.62
C MET A 84 7.52 -23.36 2.73
N LYS A 85 7.60 -23.04 1.43
CA LYS A 85 8.43 -23.77 0.46
C LYS A 85 9.90 -23.73 0.88
N GLU A 86 10.45 -22.56 1.21
CA GLU A 86 11.84 -22.40 1.65
C GLU A 86 12.16 -23.25 2.90
N LYS A 87 11.27 -23.26 3.90
CA LYS A 87 11.42 -24.12 5.09
C LYS A 87 11.42 -25.60 4.73
N LEU A 88 10.55 -26.03 3.81
CA LEU A 88 10.49 -27.41 3.36
C LEU A 88 11.78 -27.81 2.63
N THR A 89 12.29 -26.97 1.72
CA THR A 89 13.56 -27.24 1.01
C THR A 89 14.74 -27.33 1.97
N ARG A 90 14.79 -26.46 2.98
CA ARG A 90 15.84 -26.52 4.01
C ARG A 90 15.76 -27.82 4.83
N LYS A 91 14.57 -28.26 5.20
CA LYS A 91 14.37 -29.51 5.94
C LYS A 91 14.74 -30.76 5.14
N LEU A 92 14.57 -30.74 3.81
CA LEU A 92 14.96 -31.84 2.93
C LEU A 92 16.47 -31.90 2.62
N ARG A 93 17.20 -30.79 2.80
CA ARG A 93 18.66 -30.71 2.60
C ARG A 93 19.48 -30.96 3.87
N GLY A 94 18.85 -30.93 5.05
CA GLY A 94 19.49 -31.08 6.35
C GLY A 94 19.40 -32.50 6.91
#